data_AF-A0A1F8PIT1-F1
#
_entry.id   AF-A0A1F8PIT1-F1
#
_cell.length_a   1.000
_cell.length_b   1.000
_cell.length_c   1.000
_cell.angle_alpha   90.00
_cell.angle_beta   90.00
_cell.angle_gamma   90.00
#
_symmetry.space_group_name_H-M   'P 1'
#
loop_
_entity.id
_entity.type
_entity.pdbx_description
1 polymer ?
#
loop_
_entity_poly.entity_id
_entity_poly.type
_entity_poly.pdbx_seq_one_letter_code
_entity_poly.pdbx_strand_id
1 'polypeptide(L)'
;MERKNLRILIVDDDLDFVEALKATLENESYSVATARDRWQAQEMVRSQEPDAIILGTIIPRGDAFVFHKWLKQTLAFGNLPIMVINAQPEEQLTKGWRMDEGMQCEAEDFLAKPVEPTALIPRIQTLLDKTTKRIRVLIVDDHAVVRDGLQAVLALQRDIQVVGEAVNGKDGLDKTIELLPDVVVMDIMMPEMDGIEAARQIAKQCKSARVLMLTQYDEDENVLASRQAGAVGFIPKAAASSHLLTGIRSVARGDQSWIKSLSR
;
A
#
# COMPACT_ATOMS: atom_id res chain seq x y z
N MET A 1 -7.81 17.46 11.06
CA MET A 1 -7.03 16.82 9.99
C MET A 1 -7.36 17.54 8.70
N GLU A 2 -6.42 18.29 8.14
CA GLU A 2 -6.57 18.81 6.78
C GLU A 2 -6.73 17.61 5.84
N ARG A 3 -7.79 17.60 5.02
CA ARG A 3 -7.90 16.63 3.93
C ARG A 3 -6.74 16.96 2.99
N LYS A 4 -5.77 16.05 2.90
CA LYS A 4 -4.68 16.12 1.92
C LYS A 4 -5.32 16.34 0.55
N ASN A 5 -4.89 17.35 -0.19
CA ASN A 5 -5.38 17.62 -1.54
C ASN A 5 -4.85 16.50 -2.46
N LEU A 6 -5.64 15.44 -2.62
CA LEU A 6 -5.24 14.24 -3.37
C LEU A 6 -5.18 14.56 -4.86
N ARG A 7 -4.12 14.12 -5.52
CA ARG A 7 -3.84 14.36 -6.93
C ARG A 7 -4.26 13.17 -7.77
N ILE A 8 -5.08 13.39 -8.78
CA ILE A 8 -5.54 12.35 -9.70
C ILE A 8 -5.05 12.70 -11.11
N LEU A 9 -4.44 11.72 -11.80
CA LEU A 9 -4.08 11.84 -13.20
C LEU A 9 -5.08 11.06 -14.06
N ILE A 10 -5.78 11.76 -14.95
CA ILE A 10 -6.64 11.14 -15.97
C ILE A 10 -5.81 10.98 -17.24
N VAL A 11 -5.82 9.77 -17.82
CA VAL A 11 -5.09 9.44 -19.05
C VAL A 11 -6.06 8.87 -20.08
N ASP A 12 -6.60 9.71 -20.94
CA ASP A 12 -7.57 9.30 -21.98
C ASP A 12 -7.50 10.27 -23.18
N ASP A 13 -7.70 9.75 -24.39
CA ASP A 13 -7.70 10.53 -25.63
C ASP A 13 -9.06 11.19 -25.94
N ASP A 14 -10.13 10.71 -25.29
CA ASP A 14 -11.52 11.16 -25.37
C ASP A 14 -11.74 12.45 -24.56
N LEU A 15 -11.76 13.59 -25.25
CA LEU A 15 -11.84 14.92 -24.63
C LEU A 15 -13.14 15.13 -23.85
N ASP A 16 -14.28 14.71 -24.41
CA ASP A 16 -15.59 14.93 -23.79
C ASP A 16 -15.67 14.18 -22.44
N PHE A 17 -15.16 12.94 -22.43
CA PHE A 17 -15.07 12.16 -21.20
C PHE A 17 -14.09 12.77 -20.18
N VAL A 18 -12.90 13.19 -20.63
CA VAL A 18 -11.88 13.79 -19.75
C VAL A 18 -12.40 15.07 -19.10
N GLU A 19 -13.02 15.96 -19.86
CA GLU A 19 -13.54 17.23 -19.35
C GLU A 19 -14.67 17.01 -18.34
N ALA A 20 -15.61 16.10 -18.64
CA ALA A 20 -16.70 15.77 -17.73
C ALA A 20 -16.19 15.14 -16.42
N LEU A 21 -15.23 14.21 -16.51
CA LEU A 21 -14.63 13.57 -15.33
C LEU A 21 -13.79 14.54 -14.51
N LYS A 22 -12.97 15.38 -15.16
CA LYS A 22 -12.19 16.41 -14.49
C LYS A 22 -13.09 17.35 -13.68
N ALA A 23 -14.13 17.90 -14.29
CA ALA A 23 -15.06 18.80 -13.61
C ALA A 23 -15.74 18.13 -12.40
N THR A 24 -16.10 16.85 -12.54
CA THR A 24 -16.72 16.09 -11.44
C THR A 24 -15.73 15.89 -10.28
N LEU A 25 -14.47 15.58 -10.56
CA LEU A 25 -13.44 15.37 -9.53
C LEU A 25 -12.98 16.66 -8.85
N GLU A 26 -12.86 17.76 -9.61
CA GLU A 26 -12.53 19.07 -9.04
C GLU A 26 -13.64 19.56 -8.10
N ASN A 27 -14.92 19.29 -8.40
CA ASN A 27 -16.04 19.56 -7.50
C ASN A 27 -15.94 18.78 -6.17
N GLU A 28 -15.36 17.58 -6.20
CA GLU A 28 -15.07 16.76 -5.01
C GLU A 28 -13.76 17.18 -4.31
N SER A 29 -13.18 18.32 -4.67
CA SER A 29 -11.94 18.88 -4.11
C SER A 29 -10.68 18.06 -4.39
N TYR A 30 -10.66 17.29 -5.48
CA TYR A 30 -9.42 16.66 -5.97
C TYR A 30 -8.63 17.60 -6.88
N SER A 31 -7.30 17.50 -6.82
CA SER A 31 -6.42 18.17 -7.79
C SER A 31 -6.25 17.28 -9.02
N VAL A 32 -6.69 17.72 -10.20
CA VAL A 32 -6.74 16.87 -11.39
C VAL A 32 -5.73 17.32 -12.45
N ALA A 33 -4.91 16.37 -12.91
CA ALA A 33 -4.07 16.51 -14.10
C ALA A 33 -4.61 15.59 -15.22
N THR A 34 -4.34 15.95 -16.47
CA THR A 34 -4.87 15.22 -17.64
C THR A 34 -3.78 15.00 -18.68
N ALA A 35 -3.61 13.78 -19.16
CA ALA A 35 -2.71 13.43 -20.26
C ALA A 35 -3.49 12.74 -21.38
N ARG A 36 -3.10 12.99 -22.64
CA ARG A 36 -3.78 12.43 -23.82
C ARG A 36 -3.00 11.34 -24.54
N ASP A 37 -1.74 11.18 -24.18
CA ASP A 37 -0.84 10.20 -24.74
C ASP A 37 0.09 9.65 -23.66
N ARG A 38 0.79 8.56 -24.01
CA ARG A 38 1.69 7.87 -23.09
C ARG A 38 2.85 8.75 -22.61
N TRP A 39 3.41 9.59 -23.47
CA TRP A 39 4.58 10.40 -23.11
C TRP A 39 4.21 11.48 -22.10
N GLN A 40 3.11 12.20 -22.35
CA GLN A 40 2.54 13.16 -21.40
C GLN A 40 2.22 12.48 -20.07
N ALA A 41 1.60 11.29 -20.10
CA ALA A 41 1.26 10.56 -18.89
C ALA A 41 2.51 10.21 -18.06
N GLN A 42 3.57 9.71 -18.69
CA GLN A 42 4.83 9.40 -18.01
C GLN A 42 5.52 10.64 -17.43
N GLU A 43 5.49 11.76 -18.13
CA GLU A 43 6.03 13.03 -17.64
C GLU A 43 5.24 13.55 -16.43
N MET A 44 3.91 13.50 -16.50
CA MET A 44 3.04 13.93 -15.40
C MET A 44 3.20 13.04 -14.17
N VAL A 45 3.33 11.72 -14.33
CA VAL A 45 3.59 10.83 -13.18
C VAL A 45 4.89 11.22 -12.46
N ARG A 46 5.95 11.57 -13.22
CA ARG A 46 7.24 11.97 -12.64
C ARG A 46 7.22 13.34 -11.98
N SER A 47 6.52 14.30 -12.58
CA SER A 47 6.54 15.72 -12.15
C SER A 47 5.45 16.08 -11.15
N GLN A 48 4.27 15.48 -11.27
CA GLN A 48 3.08 15.81 -10.48
C GLN A 48 2.82 14.83 -9.35
N GLU A 49 3.49 13.66 -9.33
CA GLU A 49 3.36 12.63 -8.29
C GLU A 49 1.90 12.37 -7.87
N PRO A 50 1.05 11.88 -8.80
CA PRO A 50 -0.35 11.62 -8.51
C PRO A 50 -0.50 10.57 -7.39
N ASP A 51 -1.59 10.64 -6.65
CA ASP A 51 -2.01 9.64 -5.67
C ASP A 51 -2.83 8.51 -6.33
N ALA A 52 -3.44 8.75 -7.51
CA ALA A 52 -4.08 7.72 -8.34
C ALA A 52 -4.10 8.06 -9.84
N ILE A 53 -4.25 7.02 -10.67
CA ILE A 53 -4.39 7.14 -12.13
C ILE A 53 -5.75 6.57 -12.56
N ILE A 54 -6.45 7.33 -13.40
CA ILE A 54 -7.60 6.84 -14.16
C ILE A 54 -7.15 6.67 -15.60
N LEU A 55 -6.97 5.42 -16.01
CA LEU A 55 -6.40 5.05 -17.29
C LEU A 55 -7.51 4.63 -18.26
N GLY A 56 -7.83 5.53 -19.17
CA GLY A 56 -8.77 5.30 -20.23
C GLY A 56 -8.16 4.59 -21.44
N THR A 57 -8.66 4.94 -22.62
CA THR A 57 -8.02 4.58 -23.88
C THR A 57 -7.10 5.70 -24.34
N ILE A 58 -5.92 5.36 -24.86
CA ILE A 58 -5.05 6.33 -25.55
C ILE A 58 -4.60 5.75 -26.88
N ILE A 59 -4.29 6.63 -27.83
CA ILE A 59 -3.84 6.28 -29.17
C ILE A 59 -2.32 6.47 -29.25
N PRO A 60 -1.58 5.56 -29.92
CA PRO A 60 -2.04 4.36 -30.63
C PRO A 60 -2.54 3.23 -29.73
N ARG A 61 -3.38 2.35 -30.29
CA ARG A 61 -3.91 1.18 -29.57
C ARG A 61 -2.77 0.35 -28.97
N GLY A 62 -2.88 0.03 -27.68
CA GLY A 62 -1.86 -0.68 -26.90
C GLY A 62 -0.99 0.24 -26.05
N ASP A 63 -0.95 1.55 -26.31
CA ASP A 63 -0.13 2.48 -25.51
C ASP A 63 -0.59 2.58 -24.05
N ALA A 64 -1.90 2.44 -23.81
CA ALA A 64 -2.45 2.37 -22.45
C ALA A 64 -1.83 1.19 -21.66
N PHE A 65 -1.70 0.02 -22.31
CA PHE A 65 -1.09 -1.14 -21.69
C PHE A 65 0.42 -1.00 -21.51
N VAL A 66 1.13 -0.41 -22.49
CA VAL A 66 2.56 -0.12 -22.35
C VAL A 66 2.81 0.85 -21.20
N PHE A 67 1.95 1.85 -21.03
CA PHE A 67 1.99 2.77 -19.89
C PHE A 67 1.78 2.05 -18.56
N HIS A 68 0.77 1.18 -18.46
CA HIS A 68 0.52 0.33 -17.29
C HIS A 68 1.74 -0.54 -16.93
N LYS A 69 2.32 -1.25 -17.91
CA LYS A 69 3.53 -2.07 -17.69
C LYS A 69 4.68 -1.23 -17.17
N TRP A 70 4.89 -0.04 -17.74
CA TRP A 70 5.93 0.88 -17.28
C TRP A 70 5.73 1.30 -15.82
N LEU A 71 4.49 1.59 -15.39
CA LEU A 71 4.18 1.90 -13.99
C LEU A 71 4.55 0.73 -13.07
N LYS A 72 4.05 -0.48 -13.36
CA LYS A 72 4.28 -1.66 -12.52
C LYS A 72 5.75 -2.09 -12.46
N GLN A 73 6.53 -1.85 -13.52
CA GLN A 73 7.97 -2.16 -13.55
C GLN A 73 8.86 -1.08 -12.91
N THR A 74 8.32 0.13 -12.67
CA THR A 74 9.09 1.22 -12.08
C THR A 74 8.93 1.20 -10.55
N LEU A 75 10.03 0.97 -9.82
CA LEU A 75 10.02 0.83 -8.35
C LEU A 75 9.30 1.99 -7.64
N ALA A 76 9.44 3.23 -8.15
CA ALA A 76 8.82 4.41 -7.56
C ALA A 76 7.28 4.47 -7.73
N PHE A 77 6.73 3.78 -8.71
CA PHE A 77 5.32 3.89 -9.12
C PHE A 77 4.56 2.55 -9.15
N GLY A 78 5.22 1.42 -8.85
CA GLY A 78 4.61 0.09 -8.98
C GLY A 78 3.35 -0.11 -8.14
N ASN A 79 3.27 0.57 -6.99
CA ASN A 79 2.13 0.54 -6.08
C ASN A 79 1.12 1.67 -6.32
N LEU A 80 1.30 2.49 -7.35
CA LEU A 80 0.36 3.56 -7.67
C LEU A 80 -0.97 2.92 -8.13
N PRO A 81 -2.11 3.27 -7.52
CA PRO A 81 -3.40 2.72 -7.91
C PRO A 81 -3.82 3.18 -9.30
N ILE A 82 -4.39 2.25 -10.05
CA ILE A 82 -4.84 2.43 -11.42
C ILE A 82 -6.27 1.87 -11.53
N MET A 83 -7.21 2.74 -11.89
CA MET A 83 -8.53 2.34 -12.38
C MET A 83 -8.55 2.40 -13.90
N VAL A 84 -8.97 1.33 -14.55
CA VAL A 84 -9.05 1.27 -16.03
C VAL A 84 -10.47 1.53 -16.49
N ILE A 85 -10.64 2.42 -17.46
CA ILE A 85 -11.90 2.72 -18.13
C ILE A 85 -11.76 2.46 -19.62
N ASN A 86 -12.07 1.24 -20.05
CA ASN A 86 -11.88 0.80 -21.43
C ASN A 86 -12.96 1.34 -22.39
N ALA A 87 -12.67 1.28 -23.68
CA ALA A 87 -13.64 1.54 -24.74
C ALA A 87 -14.84 0.59 -24.67
N GLN A 88 -15.95 1.00 -25.31
CA GLN A 88 -17.16 0.18 -25.37
C GLN A 88 -16.86 -1.17 -26.04
N PRO A 89 -17.53 -2.28 -25.67
CA PRO A 89 -17.28 -3.59 -26.26
C PRO A 89 -17.30 -3.62 -27.79
N GLU A 90 -18.16 -2.81 -28.41
CA GLU A 90 -18.30 -2.69 -29.87
C GLU A 90 -17.08 -2.05 -30.54
N GLU A 91 -16.35 -1.18 -29.83
CA GLU A 91 -15.17 -0.47 -30.31
C GLU A 91 -13.86 -1.20 -29.96
N GLN A 92 -13.91 -2.22 -29.09
CA GLN A 92 -12.72 -2.96 -28.64
C GLN A 92 -12.02 -3.75 -29.77
N LEU A 93 -12.62 -3.85 -30.95
CA LEU A 93 -11.97 -4.42 -32.13
C LEU A 93 -10.96 -3.45 -32.77
N THR A 94 -11.13 -2.13 -32.60
CA THR A 94 -10.33 -1.09 -33.28
C THR A 94 -9.66 -0.11 -32.32
N LYS A 95 -10.21 0.09 -31.11
CA LYS A 95 -9.70 0.97 -30.05
C LYS A 95 -9.61 0.23 -28.72
N GLY A 96 -8.88 0.78 -27.76
CA GLY A 96 -8.82 0.29 -26.39
C GLY A 96 -8.00 -0.99 -26.20
N TRP A 97 -8.16 -1.57 -25.02
CA TRP A 97 -7.35 -2.70 -24.55
C TRP A 97 -7.70 -3.97 -25.33
N ARG A 98 -6.67 -4.68 -25.80
CA ARG A 98 -6.86 -6.04 -26.34
C ARG A 98 -7.20 -7.01 -25.21
N MET A 99 -7.79 -8.15 -25.57
CA MET A 99 -8.22 -9.14 -24.58
C MET A 99 -7.06 -9.71 -23.76
N ASP A 100 -5.92 -9.97 -24.40
CA ASP A 100 -4.69 -10.44 -23.76
C ASP A 100 -4.03 -9.37 -22.88
N GLU A 101 -4.13 -8.09 -23.27
CA GLU A 101 -3.67 -6.94 -22.48
C GLU A 101 -4.52 -6.77 -21.22
N GLY A 102 -5.85 -6.87 -21.36
CA GLY A 102 -6.79 -6.80 -20.23
C GLY A 102 -6.57 -7.92 -19.21
N MET A 103 -6.29 -9.15 -19.67
CA MET A 103 -5.97 -10.28 -18.77
C MET A 103 -4.65 -10.09 -18.01
N GLN A 104 -3.69 -9.37 -18.59
CA GLN A 104 -2.40 -9.04 -17.96
C GLN A 104 -2.46 -7.75 -17.14
N CYS A 105 -3.59 -7.03 -17.14
CA CYS A 105 -3.70 -5.76 -16.47
C CYS A 105 -3.87 -5.95 -14.96
N GLU A 106 -2.86 -5.53 -14.21
CA GLU A 106 -2.92 -5.39 -12.76
C GLU A 106 -3.51 -4.01 -12.41
N ALA A 107 -4.83 -3.90 -12.47
CA ALA A 107 -5.61 -2.72 -12.07
C ALA A 107 -6.54 -3.07 -10.91
N GLU A 108 -6.78 -2.12 -10.02
CA GLU A 108 -7.64 -2.31 -8.85
C GLU A 108 -9.14 -2.31 -9.20
N ASP A 109 -9.50 -1.69 -10.32
CA ASP A 109 -10.88 -1.68 -10.85
C ASP A 109 -10.85 -1.55 -12.38
N PHE A 110 -11.86 -2.14 -13.04
CA PHE A 110 -11.97 -2.20 -14.50
C PHE A 110 -13.41 -1.96 -14.94
N LEU A 111 -13.61 -0.95 -15.77
CA LEU A 111 -14.91 -0.53 -16.30
C LEU A 111 -14.84 -0.37 -17.82
N ALA A 112 -15.99 -0.43 -18.49
CA ALA A 112 -16.12 -0.13 -19.92
C ALA A 112 -17.07 1.06 -20.11
N LYS A 113 -16.74 1.96 -21.05
CA LYS A 113 -17.63 3.04 -21.48
C LYS A 113 -18.93 2.46 -22.08
N PRO A 114 -20.05 3.21 -22.05
CA PRO A 114 -20.20 4.52 -21.40
C PRO A 114 -20.28 4.40 -19.87
N VAL A 115 -19.65 5.34 -19.16
CA VAL A 115 -19.76 5.45 -17.70
C VAL A 115 -19.98 6.91 -17.33
N GLU A 116 -21.00 7.16 -16.52
CA GLU A 116 -21.26 8.49 -15.97
C GLU A 116 -20.15 8.87 -14.97
N PRO A 117 -19.50 10.04 -15.11
CA PRO A 117 -18.43 10.47 -14.21
C PRO A 117 -18.79 10.45 -12.72
N THR A 118 -20.04 10.82 -12.37
CA THR A 118 -20.51 10.82 -10.99
C THR A 118 -20.55 9.41 -10.38
N ALA A 119 -20.79 8.38 -11.20
CA ALA A 119 -20.79 6.99 -10.75
C ALA A 119 -19.37 6.47 -10.45
N LEU A 120 -18.33 7.16 -10.93
CA LEU A 120 -16.94 6.82 -10.65
C LEU A 120 -16.47 7.32 -9.29
N ILE A 121 -17.11 8.34 -8.71
CA ILE A 121 -16.66 8.98 -7.46
C ILE A 121 -16.54 7.99 -6.29
N PRO A 122 -17.54 7.14 -5.98
CA PRO A 122 -17.40 6.19 -4.87
C PRO A 122 -16.29 5.14 -5.10
N ARG A 123 -16.03 4.78 -6.36
CA ARG A 123 -14.97 3.84 -6.73
C ARG A 123 -13.60 4.48 -6.59
N ILE A 124 -13.44 5.72 -7.04
CA ILE A 124 -12.21 6.52 -6.89
C ILE A 124 -11.93 6.77 -5.41
N GLN A 125 -12.94 7.10 -4.61
CA GLN A 125 -12.81 7.22 -3.16
C GLN A 125 -12.34 5.91 -2.54
N THR A 126 -12.96 4.79 -2.88
CA THR A 126 -12.54 3.46 -2.38
C THR A 126 -11.12 3.11 -2.80
N LEU A 127 -10.75 3.43 -4.04
CA LEU A 127 -9.41 3.23 -4.59
C LEU A 127 -8.37 4.03 -3.81
N LEU A 128 -8.65 5.32 -3.60
CA LEU A 128 -7.80 6.23 -2.83
C LEU A 128 -7.76 5.82 -1.36
N ASP A 129 -8.86 5.43 -0.73
CA ASP A 129 -8.89 5.04 0.68
C ASP A 129 -8.07 3.77 0.95
N LYS A 130 -8.11 2.80 0.03
CA LYS A 130 -7.31 1.56 0.13
C LYS A 130 -5.81 1.82 -0.03
N THR A 131 -5.42 2.89 -0.72
CA THR A 131 -4.02 3.17 -1.09
C THR A 131 -3.39 4.33 -0.35
N THR A 132 -4.19 5.27 0.16
CA THR A 132 -3.75 6.42 0.96
C THR A 132 -3.73 6.12 2.46
N LYS A 133 -4.37 5.04 2.92
CA LYS A 133 -4.10 4.48 4.25
C LYS A 133 -2.69 3.88 4.26
N ARG A 134 -1.72 4.74 4.58
CA ARG A 134 -0.39 4.27 4.96
C ARG A 134 -0.55 3.30 6.11
N ILE A 135 0.12 2.16 6.00
CA ILE A 135 0.21 1.18 7.08
C ILE A 135 0.90 1.88 8.24
N ARG A 136 0.18 2.10 9.33
CA ARG A 136 0.68 2.76 10.53
C ARG A 136 1.47 1.73 11.33
N VAL A 137 2.78 1.92 11.39
CA VAL A 137 3.72 0.99 12.04
C VAL A 137 4.24 1.59 13.33
N LEU A 138 4.18 0.84 14.43
CA LEU A 138 4.93 1.09 15.66
C LEU A 138 6.14 0.16 15.68
N ILE A 139 7.33 0.71 15.93
CA ILE A 139 8.56 -0.09 16.09
C ILE A 139 8.84 -0.26 17.59
N VAL A 140 9.03 -1.48 18.06
CA VAL A 140 9.32 -1.80 19.46
C VAL A 140 10.57 -2.67 19.53
N ASP A 141 11.68 -2.08 20.00
CA ASP A 141 12.98 -2.74 20.12
C ASP A 141 13.81 -1.96 21.15
N ASP A 142 14.54 -2.63 22.03
CA ASP A 142 15.36 -1.98 23.07
C ASP A 142 16.68 -1.40 22.52
N HIS A 143 17.10 -1.81 21.32
CA HIS A 143 18.30 -1.32 20.66
C HIS A 143 18.00 -0.14 19.74
N ALA A 144 18.46 1.06 20.13
CA ALA A 144 18.27 2.29 19.35
C ALA A 144 18.74 2.17 17.89
N VAL A 145 19.90 1.54 17.66
CA VAL A 145 20.46 1.33 16.31
C VAL A 145 19.52 0.50 15.42
N VAL A 146 18.80 -0.47 15.99
CA VAL A 146 17.84 -1.27 15.23
C VAL A 146 16.63 -0.42 14.85
N ARG A 147 16.10 0.37 15.79
CA ARG A 147 14.97 1.28 15.50
C ARG A 147 15.32 2.31 14.43
N ASP A 148 16.50 2.92 14.51
CA ASP A 148 16.99 3.88 13.51
C ASP A 148 17.07 3.24 12.11
N GLY A 149 17.58 2.01 12.02
CA GLY A 149 17.67 1.26 10.77
C GLY A 149 16.29 0.92 10.19
N LEU A 150 15.36 0.46 11.03
CA LEU A 150 13.98 0.17 10.63
C LEU A 150 13.26 1.45 10.18
N GLN A 151 13.37 2.53 10.95
CA GLN A 151 12.81 3.83 10.60
C GLN A 151 13.30 4.30 9.23
N ALA A 152 14.62 4.20 8.97
CA ALA A 152 15.20 4.59 7.69
C ALA A 152 14.65 3.78 6.51
N VAL A 153 14.54 2.45 6.66
CA VAL A 153 14.00 1.57 5.60
C VAL A 153 12.51 1.84 5.36
N LEU A 154 11.72 2.00 6.42
CA LEU A 154 10.28 2.22 6.33
C LEU A 154 9.93 3.62 5.81
N ALA A 155 10.73 4.65 6.13
CA ALA A 155 10.53 6.01 5.63
C ALA A 155 10.65 6.15 4.11
N LEU A 156 11.35 5.21 3.44
CA LEU A 156 11.44 5.17 1.97
C LEU A 156 10.16 4.65 1.30
N GLN A 157 9.22 4.10 2.07
CA GLN A 157 7.99 3.49 1.54
C GLN A 157 6.83 4.48 1.58
N ARG A 158 6.21 4.75 0.43
CA ARG A 158 5.09 5.70 0.32
C ARG A 158 3.81 5.23 1.04
N ASP A 159 3.67 3.91 1.18
CA ASP A 159 2.53 3.19 1.73
C ASP A 159 2.70 2.80 3.21
N ILE A 160 3.81 3.17 3.85
CA ILE A 160 4.06 2.90 5.28
C ILE A 160 4.32 4.22 6.01
N GLN A 161 3.80 4.34 7.22
CA GLN A 161 4.08 5.45 8.12
C GLN A 161 4.49 4.90 9.48
N VAL A 162 5.70 5.22 9.92
CA VAL A 162 6.05 4.97 11.32
C VAL A 162 5.39 6.03 12.19
N VAL A 163 4.56 5.59 13.13
CA VAL A 163 3.76 6.46 14.00
C VAL A 163 4.39 6.67 15.37
N GLY A 164 5.37 5.83 15.73
CA GLY A 164 6.13 5.95 16.95
C GLY A 164 7.18 4.85 17.09
N GLU A 165 7.97 4.97 18.14
CA GLU A 165 8.97 4.00 18.56
C GLU A 165 8.82 3.71 20.04
N ALA A 166 9.13 2.50 20.47
CA ALA A 166 9.16 2.10 21.87
C ALA A 166 10.41 1.29 22.22
N VAL A 167 10.84 1.39 23.47
CA VAL A 167 12.12 0.82 23.94
C VAL A 167 11.98 -0.50 24.70
N ASN A 168 10.76 -0.94 24.99
CA ASN A 168 10.45 -2.22 25.60
C ASN A 168 8.97 -2.59 25.41
N GLY A 169 8.57 -3.79 25.86
CA GLY A 169 7.20 -4.28 25.66
C GLY A 169 6.13 -3.46 26.38
N LYS A 170 6.47 -2.83 27.52
CA LYS A 170 5.53 -2.01 28.28
C LYS A 170 5.27 -0.68 27.59
N ASP A 171 6.33 0.03 27.21
CA ASP A 171 6.26 1.25 26.40
C ASP A 171 5.57 0.95 25.04
N GLY A 172 5.85 -0.22 24.46
CA GLY A 172 5.20 -0.70 23.24
C GLY A 172 3.69 -0.90 23.39
N LEU A 173 3.23 -1.49 24.50
CA LEU A 173 1.80 -1.64 24.81
C LEU A 173 1.13 -0.26 25.00
N ASP A 174 1.73 0.61 25.82
CA ASP A 174 1.18 1.94 26.11
C ASP A 174 1.01 2.77 24.82
N LYS A 175 2.05 2.80 23.97
CA LYS A 175 2.00 3.47 22.67
C LYS A 175 1.08 2.80 21.67
N THR A 176 0.88 1.48 21.76
CA THR A 176 -0.11 0.79 20.91
C THR A 176 -1.52 1.29 21.22
N ILE A 177 -1.84 1.47 22.50
CA ILE A 177 -3.14 1.99 22.95
C ILE A 177 -3.32 3.45 22.53
N GLU A 178 -2.27 4.28 22.71
CA GLU A 178 -2.32 5.70 22.38
C GLU A 178 -2.38 5.95 20.87
N LEU A 179 -1.50 5.31 20.11
CA LEU A 179 -1.29 5.61 18.70
C LEU A 179 -2.18 4.78 17.78
N LEU A 180 -2.76 3.67 18.25
CA LEU A 180 -3.61 2.78 17.46
C LEU A 180 -2.96 2.37 16.12
N PRO A 181 -1.73 1.81 16.11
CA PRO A 181 -1.06 1.38 14.89
C PRO A 181 -1.81 0.21 14.22
N ASP A 182 -1.64 0.09 12.90
CA ASP A 182 -2.13 -1.09 12.15
C ASP A 182 -1.23 -2.30 12.41
N VAL A 183 0.09 -2.07 12.50
CA VAL A 183 1.10 -3.09 12.70
C VAL A 183 2.08 -2.67 13.79
N VAL A 184 2.38 -3.59 14.71
CA VAL A 184 3.46 -3.44 15.70
C VAL A 184 4.58 -4.39 15.29
N VAL A 185 5.74 -3.85 14.93
CA VAL A 185 6.96 -4.62 14.69
C VAL A 185 7.70 -4.70 16.02
N MET A 186 7.80 -5.91 16.57
CA MET A 186 8.20 -6.13 17.97
C MET A 186 9.36 -7.10 18.09
N ASP A 187 10.43 -6.71 18.78
CA ASP A 187 11.45 -7.66 19.25
C ASP A 187 10.92 -8.52 20.41
N ILE A 188 11.49 -9.70 20.63
CA ILE A 188 11.10 -10.58 21.74
C ILE A 188 11.86 -10.22 23.02
N MET A 189 13.19 -10.13 22.93
CA MET A 189 14.04 -10.02 24.12
C MET A 189 14.26 -8.55 24.48
N MET A 190 13.46 -8.05 25.40
CA MET A 190 13.51 -6.65 25.87
C MET A 190 13.40 -6.58 27.40
N PRO A 191 13.94 -5.52 28.05
CA PRO A 191 13.81 -5.33 29.49
C PRO A 191 12.37 -4.99 29.90
N GLU A 192 12.07 -5.09 31.21
CA GLU A 192 10.77 -4.78 31.83
C GLU A 192 9.59 -5.68 31.41
N MET A 193 9.31 -5.78 30.12
CA MET A 193 8.31 -6.65 29.51
C MET A 193 8.84 -7.14 28.17
N ASP A 194 8.88 -8.46 28.01
CA ASP A 194 9.28 -9.09 26.75
C ASP A 194 8.20 -8.92 25.66
N GLY A 195 8.59 -9.12 24.41
CA GLY A 195 7.70 -8.96 23.26
C GLY A 195 6.55 -9.96 23.21
N ILE A 196 6.71 -11.17 23.76
CA ILE A 196 5.67 -12.21 23.76
C ILE A 196 4.55 -11.82 24.74
N GLU A 197 4.89 -11.36 25.93
CA GLU A 197 3.93 -10.83 26.89
C GLU A 197 3.28 -9.54 26.36
N ALA A 198 4.06 -8.63 25.77
CA ALA A 198 3.51 -7.43 25.13
C ALA A 198 2.50 -7.79 24.03
N ALA A 199 2.83 -8.76 23.16
CA ALA A 199 1.92 -9.24 22.13
C ALA A 199 0.63 -9.82 22.70
N ARG A 200 0.73 -10.58 23.80
CA ARG A 200 -0.43 -11.13 24.52
C ARG A 200 -1.34 -10.04 25.08
N GLN A 201 -0.76 -8.96 25.61
CA GLN A 201 -1.51 -7.82 26.11
C GLN A 201 -2.15 -7.02 24.98
N ILE A 202 -1.41 -6.75 23.90
CA ILE A 202 -1.92 -6.06 22.70
C ILE A 202 -3.07 -6.83 22.08
N ALA A 203 -2.95 -8.15 21.88
CA ALA A 203 -4.02 -8.97 21.31
C ALA A 203 -5.31 -8.94 22.15
N LYS A 204 -5.19 -8.81 23.48
CA LYS A 204 -6.34 -8.69 24.39
C LYS A 204 -6.98 -7.30 24.35
N GLN A 205 -6.17 -6.24 24.33
CA GLN A 205 -6.64 -4.86 24.54
C GLN A 205 -6.89 -4.09 23.24
N CYS A 206 -6.13 -4.39 22.18
CA CYS A 206 -6.08 -3.64 20.92
C CYS A 206 -6.31 -4.58 19.71
N LYS A 207 -7.56 -5.05 19.53
CA LYS A 207 -7.90 -6.04 18.49
C LYS A 207 -7.61 -5.61 17.04
N SER A 208 -7.48 -4.30 16.79
CA SER A 208 -7.14 -3.77 15.47
C SER A 208 -5.65 -3.80 15.16
N ALA A 209 -4.79 -3.80 16.18
CA ALA A 209 -3.34 -3.80 16.02
C ALA A 209 -2.84 -5.23 15.79
N ARG A 210 -1.96 -5.40 14.80
CA ARG A 210 -1.40 -6.70 14.45
C ARG A 210 0.06 -6.77 14.81
N VAL A 211 0.46 -7.75 15.61
CA VAL A 211 1.84 -7.90 16.06
C VAL A 211 2.62 -8.80 15.10
N LEU A 212 3.71 -8.28 14.56
CA LEU A 212 4.69 -8.96 13.73
C LEU A 212 6.01 -9.03 14.50
N MET A 213 6.43 -10.23 14.87
CA MET A 213 7.68 -10.42 15.60
C MET A 213 8.88 -10.23 14.67
N LEU A 214 9.90 -9.51 15.14
CA LEU A 214 11.17 -9.30 14.47
C LEU A 214 12.31 -9.51 15.46
N THR A 215 12.88 -10.72 15.49
CA THR A 215 13.79 -11.15 16.56
C THR A 215 15.00 -11.91 16.02
N GLN A 216 16.11 -11.88 16.75
CA GLN A 216 17.25 -12.75 16.49
C GLN A 216 17.08 -14.18 17.07
N TYR A 217 16.08 -14.39 17.91
CA TYR A 217 15.77 -15.64 18.60
C TYR A 217 14.61 -16.34 17.89
N ASP A 218 14.93 -17.15 16.89
CA ASP A 218 14.01 -17.76 15.94
C ASP A 218 13.79 -19.26 16.16
N GLU A 219 14.06 -19.74 17.36
CA GLU A 219 13.82 -21.12 17.77
C GLU A 219 12.32 -21.46 17.69
N ASP A 220 11.98 -22.72 17.36
CA ASP A 220 10.60 -23.16 17.18
C ASP A 220 9.72 -22.90 18.43
N GLU A 221 10.31 -22.92 19.63
CA GLU A 221 9.63 -22.57 20.89
C GLU A 221 9.17 -21.10 20.91
N ASN A 222 10.03 -20.18 20.49
CA ASN A 222 9.72 -18.75 20.41
C ASN A 222 8.67 -18.45 19.34
N VAL A 223 8.73 -19.15 18.19
CA VAL A 223 7.72 -19.06 17.14
C VAL A 223 6.36 -19.53 17.66
N LEU A 224 6.32 -20.67 18.35
CA LEU A 224 5.09 -21.22 18.91
C LEU A 224 4.51 -20.32 20.01
N ALA A 225 5.36 -19.83 20.92
CA ALA A 225 4.95 -18.93 22.00
C ALA A 225 4.39 -17.60 21.44
N SER A 226 5.02 -17.04 20.41
CA SER A 226 4.54 -15.83 19.72
C SER A 226 3.16 -16.04 19.10
N ARG A 227 2.93 -17.18 18.45
CA ARG A 227 1.62 -17.54 17.88
C ARG A 227 0.55 -17.68 18.96
N GLN A 228 0.87 -18.34 20.08
CA GLN A 228 -0.05 -18.48 21.21
C GLN A 228 -0.35 -17.14 21.91
N ALA A 229 0.60 -16.21 21.90
CA ALA A 229 0.40 -14.85 22.38
C ALA A 229 -0.47 -13.98 21.45
N GLY A 230 -0.80 -14.44 20.25
CA GLY A 230 -1.64 -13.71 19.30
C GLY A 230 -0.87 -12.87 18.28
N ALA A 231 0.45 -13.06 18.16
CA ALA A 231 1.18 -12.54 17.01
C ALA A 231 0.67 -13.19 15.71
N VAL A 232 0.64 -12.40 14.64
CA VAL A 232 0.16 -12.86 13.32
C VAL A 232 1.31 -13.06 12.32
N GLY A 233 2.54 -12.80 12.76
CA GLY A 233 3.72 -13.10 11.97
C GLY A 233 5.00 -13.12 12.80
N PHE A 234 6.04 -13.63 12.17
CA PHE A 234 7.35 -13.82 12.73
C PHE A 234 8.40 -13.74 11.62
N ILE A 235 9.40 -12.90 11.80
CA ILE A 235 10.51 -12.71 10.87
C ILE A 235 11.82 -12.72 11.68
N PRO A 236 12.74 -13.64 11.39
CA PRO A 236 14.09 -13.55 11.93
C PRO A 236 14.78 -12.26 11.50
N LYS A 237 15.50 -11.57 12.40
CA LYS A 237 16.28 -10.36 12.08
C LYS A 237 17.24 -10.60 10.91
N ALA A 238 17.80 -11.81 10.80
CA ALA A 238 18.65 -12.22 9.67
C ALA A 238 17.93 -12.23 8.30
N ALA A 239 16.60 -12.38 8.28
CA ALA A 239 15.76 -12.41 7.09
C ALA A 239 15.00 -11.09 6.85
N ALA A 240 15.21 -10.08 7.69
CA ALA A 240 14.46 -8.83 7.66
C ALA A 240 14.63 -8.05 6.35
N SER A 241 15.85 -8.04 5.80
CA SER A 241 16.18 -7.30 4.58
C SER A 241 15.34 -7.72 3.37
N SER A 242 14.98 -9.00 3.26
CA SER A 242 14.17 -9.53 2.16
C SER A 242 12.68 -9.65 2.49
N HIS A 243 12.31 -9.81 3.77
CA HIS A 243 10.94 -10.16 4.14
C HIS A 243 10.17 -9.09 4.91
N LEU A 244 10.82 -8.11 5.53
CA LEU A 244 10.15 -7.18 6.44
C LEU A 244 9.02 -6.40 5.75
N LEU A 245 9.30 -5.75 4.61
CA LEU A 245 8.31 -4.93 3.90
C LEU A 245 7.10 -5.76 3.44
N THR A 246 7.37 -6.93 2.86
CA THR A 246 6.32 -7.86 2.43
C THR A 246 5.53 -8.37 3.62
N GLY A 247 6.21 -8.69 4.73
CA GLY A 247 5.60 -9.13 5.97
C GLY A 247 4.64 -8.09 6.56
N ILE A 248 5.09 -6.83 6.70
CA ILE A 248 4.27 -5.71 7.17
C ILE A 248 3.02 -5.55 6.29
N ARG A 249 3.18 -5.53 4.96
CA ARG A 249 2.06 -5.39 4.02
C ARG A 249 1.07 -6.55 4.13
N SER A 250 1.56 -7.78 4.23
CA SER A 250 0.70 -8.96 4.37
C SER A 250 -0.08 -8.93 5.68
N VAL A 251 0.58 -8.68 6.82
CA VAL A 251 -0.14 -8.61 8.09
C VAL A 251 -1.13 -7.46 8.11
N ALA A 252 -0.80 -6.29 7.56
CA ALA A 252 -1.73 -5.16 7.49
C ALA A 252 -3.01 -5.47 6.68
N ARG A 253 -2.93 -6.37 5.70
CA ARG A 253 -4.10 -6.86 4.94
C ARG A 253 -4.92 -7.92 5.67
N GLY A 254 -4.44 -8.43 6.80
CA GLY A 254 -5.09 -9.48 7.59
C GLY A 254 -4.55 -10.88 7.33
N ASP A 255 -3.53 -11.02 6.48
CA ASP A 255 -2.84 -12.28 6.27
C ASP A 255 -1.85 -12.56 7.40
N GLN A 256 -1.28 -13.77 7.41
CA GLN A 256 -0.20 -14.13 8.32
C GLN A 256 1.15 -14.16 7.60
N SER A 257 2.23 -13.87 8.30
CA SER A 257 3.59 -13.89 7.74
C SER A 257 4.56 -14.61 8.67
N TRP A 258 4.72 -15.93 8.49
CA TRP A 258 5.62 -16.75 9.30
C TRP A 258 6.82 -17.17 8.45
N ILE A 259 7.94 -16.49 8.65
CA ILE A 259 9.21 -16.78 7.99
C ILE A 259 10.07 -17.61 8.94
N LYS A 260 10.56 -18.75 8.46
CA LYS A 260 11.59 -19.51 9.16
C LYS A 260 12.95 -19.01 8.71
N SER A 261 13.93 -19.02 9.61
CA SER A 261 15.30 -18.76 9.23
C SER A 261 15.80 -19.85 8.29
N LEU A 262 16.56 -19.42 7.30
CA LEU A 262 17.33 -20.28 6.40
C LEU A 262 18.61 -20.71 7.11
N SER A 263 18.49 -21.30 8.29
CA SER A 263 19.58 -22.08 8.90
C SER A 263 19.56 -23.48 8.30
N ARG A 264 20.68 -23.80 7.65
CA ARG A 264 21.03 -25.06 6.97
C ARG A 264 20.71 -26.32 7.77
#